data_AF-A0A523VBY0-F1
#
_entry.id   AF-A0A523VBY0-F1
#
_cell.length_a   1.000
_cell.length_b   1.000
_cell.length_c   1.000
_cell.angle_alpha   90.00
_cell.angle_beta   90.00
_cell.angle_gamma   90.00
#
_symmetry.space_group_name_H-M   'P 1'
#
loop_
_entity.id
_entity.type
_entity.pdbx_description
1 polymer ?
#
loop_
_entity_poly.entity_id
_entity_poly.type
_entity_poly.pdbx_seq_one_letter_code
_entity_poly.pdbx_strand_id
1 'polypeptide(L)'
;MSTTTELQLLMFAQIGIDIIIIVVFIFVVRRLRYPKKGKSFDKTVRILESLFTDADKIAQQFKVQLEEKHHLIKRLNEQLDKRIGSLNGLLQRADALLSSHAQQAADAECDPLSLNSQERQIIALAGEGYDLEEIAKKLSIPKEEVKLVLDLKQKLSQIGKEEGLS
;
A
#
# COMPACT_ATOMS: atom_id res chain seq x y z
N MET A 1 59.87 14.55 83.86
CA MET A 1 60.77 14.91 82.74
C MET A 1 60.82 13.86 81.63
N SER A 2 60.14 12.71 81.77
CA SER A 2 60.20 11.62 80.77
C SER A 2 59.08 11.64 79.72
N THR A 3 57.98 12.36 79.95
CA THR A 3 56.82 12.40 79.02
C THR A 3 57.08 13.30 77.80
N THR A 4 57.92 14.32 77.92
CA THR A 4 58.26 15.23 76.82
C THR A 4 59.15 14.56 75.77
N THR A 5 60.04 13.66 76.18
CA THR A 5 60.92 12.90 75.28
C THR A 5 60.15 11.85 74.48
N GLU A 6 59.14 11.23 75.09
CA GLU A 6 58.26 10.27 74.40
C GLU A 6 57.37 10.97 73.36
N LEU A 7 56.80 12.13 73.70
CA LEU A 7 56.01 12.95 72.77
C LEU A 7 56.84 13.45 71.58
N GLN A 8 58.08 13.88 71.81
CA GLN A 8 58.99 14.29 70.74
C GLN A 8 59.33 13.13 69.80
N LEU A 9 59.59 11.93 70.34
CA LEU A 9 59.89 10.75 69.53
C LEU A 9 58.69 10.32 68.67
N LEU A 10 57.47 10.37 69.22
CA LEU A 10 56.24 10.11 68.47
C LEU A 10 56.01 11.13 67.34
N MET A 11 56.29 12.42 67.58
CA MET A 11 56.19 13.45 66.54
C MET A 11 57.19 13.23 65.39
N PHE A 12 58.44 12.88 65.70
CA PHE A 12 59.44 12.56 64.66
C PHE A 12 59.10 11.28 63.89
N ALA A 13 58.57 10.25 64.56
CA ALA A 13 58.12 9.03 63.91
C ALA A 13 56.96 9.30 62.93
N GLN A 14 56.00 10.14 63.34
CA GLN A 14 54.87 10.53 62.50
C GLN A 14 55.34 11.33 61.26
N ILE A 15 56.25 12.30 61.44
CA ILE A 15 56.84 13.05 60.31
C ILE A 15 57.54 12.12 59.32
N GLY A 16 58.25 11.11 59.83
CA GLY A 16 58.96 10.13 59.00
C GLY A 16 58.00 9.31 58.13
N ILE A 17 56.88 8.87 58.71
CA ILE A 17 55.84 8.12 57.99
C ILE A 17 55.21 8.98 56.89
N ASP A 18 54.88 10.23 57.19
CA ASP A 18 54.30 11.14 56.19
C ASP A 18 55.25 11.40 55.02
N ILE A 19 56.55 11.58 55.28
CA ILE A 19 57.57 11.72 54.22
C ILE A 19 57.65 10.45 53.37
N ILE A 20 57.63 9.26 53.99
CA ILE A 20 57.63 7.99 53.27
C ILE A 20 56.39 7.87 52.38
N ILE A 21 55.21 8.23 52.89
CA ILE A 21 53.96 8.21 52.13
C ILE A 21 54.04 9.16 50.94
N ILE A 22 54.56 10.38 51.12
CA ILE A 22 54.72 11.36 50.04
C ILE A 22 55.70 10.84 48.99
N VAL A 23 56.83 10.26 49.39
CA VAL A 23 57.81 9.70 48.44
C VAL A 23 57.21 8.52 47.68
N VAL A 24 56.48 7.62 48.34
CA VAL A 24 55.79 6.51 47.69
C VAL A 24 54.70 7.02 46.76
N PHE A 25 53.92 8.01 47.17
CA PHE A 25 52.89 8.63 46.35
C PHE A 25 53.49 9.26 45.10
N ILE A 26 54.55 10.06 45.25
CA ILE A 26 55.29 10.62 44.12
C ILE A 26 55.89 9.52 43.27
N PHE A 27 56.45 8.46 43.85
CA PHE A 27 57.01 7.34 43.11
C PHE A 27 55.94 6.59 42.32
N VAL A 28 54.76 6.35 42.89
CA VAL A 28 53.62 5.71 42.22
C VAL A 28 53.08 6.61 41.12
N VAL A 29 52.84 7.89 41.41
CA VAL A 29 52.39 8.87 40.40
C VAL A 29 53.42 8.99 39.30
N ARG A 30 54.71 9.07 39.63
CA ARG A 30 55.79 9.15 38.64
C ARG A 30 55.88 7.85 37.85
N ARG A 31 55.77 6.68 38.47
CA ARG A 31 55.75 5.36 37.78
C ARG A 31 54.50 5.19 36.91
N LEU A 32 53.36 5.74 37.31
CA LEU A 32 52.09 5.67 36.58
C LEU A 32 52.00 6.76 35.49
N ARG A 33 52.68 7.88 35.68
CA ARG A 33 52.74 9.04 34.77
C ARG A 33 53.98 9.01 33.89
N TYR A 34 54.96 8.12 34.08
CA TYR A 34 56.05 7.85 33.13
C TYR A 34 55.44 7.21 31.87
N PRO A 35 55.18 7.98 30.82
CA PRO A 35 54.31 7.50 29.76
C PRO A 35 55.16 7.06 28.58
N LYS A 36 55.14 5.75 28.30
CA LYS A 36 55.00 5.29 26.91
C LYS A 36 53.60 5.60 26.34
N LYS A 37 52.76 6.28 27.12
CA LYS A 37 51.33 6.56 26.91
C LYS A 37 51.03 7.57 25.81
N GLY A 38 52.00 8.39 25.36
CA GLY A 38 51.80 9.35 24.28
C GLY A 38 51.48 8.72 22.92
N LYS A 39 51.98 7.52 22.62
CA LYS A 39 51.76 6.86 21.31
C LYS A 39 50.52 5.96 21.26
N SER A 40 50.16 5.29 22.37
CA SER A 40 48.98 4.40 22.40
C SER A 40 47.68 5.17 22.57
N PHE A 41 47.65 6.22 23.39
CA PHE A 41 46.43 7.01 23.58
C PHE A 41 46.07 7.78 22.30
N ASP A 42 47.07 8.34 21.62
CA ASP A 42 46.89 9.06 20.35
C ASP A 42 46.34 8.15 19.23
N LYS A 43 46.83 6.90 19.15
CA LYS A 43 46.26 5.89 18.23
C LYS A 43 44.80 5.56 18.55
N THR A 44 44.45 5.39 19.83
CA THR A 44 43.07 5.11 20.22
C THR A 44 42.14 6.29 19.91
N VAL A 45 42.60 7.52 20.16
CA VAL A 45 41.83 8.74 19.81
C VAL A 45 41.61 8.85 18.30
N ARG A 46 42.64 8.60 17.48
CA ARG A 46 42.49 8.56 16.01
C ARG A 46 41.50 7.51 15.52
N ILE A 47 41.50 6.31 16.12
CA ILE A 47 40.55 5.25 15.75
C ILE A 47 39.13 5.65 16.14
N LEU A 48 38.94 6.25 17.32
CA LEU A 48 37.64 6.78 17.72
C LEU A 48 37.17 7.89 16.77
N GLU A 49 38.05 8.80 16.38
CA GLU A 49 37.73 9.88 15.44
C GLU A 49 37.33 9.33 14.06
N SER A 50 38.03 8.31 13.55
CA SER A 50 37.62 7.64 12.31
C SER A 50 36.28 6.92 12.46
N LEU A 51 36.01 6.26 13.59
CA LEU A 51 34.73 5.58 13.82
C LEU A 51 33.57 6.56 13.96
N PHE A 52 33.78 7.72 14.59
CA PHE A 52 32.78 8.79 14.65
C PHE A 52 32.52 9.38 13.26
N THR A 53 33.56 9.56 12.46
CA THR A 53 33.42 10.07 11.08
C THR A 53 32.67 9.06 10.19
N ASP A 54 32.99 7.78 10.31
CA ASP A 54 32.30 6.70 9.59
C ASP A 54 30.85 6.56 10.06
N ALA A 55 30.60 6.69 11.37
CA ALA A 55 29.25 6.66 11.93
C ALA A 55 28.40 7.85 11.45
N ASP A 56 28.97 9.05 11.37
CA ASP A 56 28.27 10.24 10.84
C ASP A 56 27.95 10.08 9.34
N LYS A 57 28.89 9.52 8.57
CA LYS A 57 28.68 9.19 7.16
C LYS A 57 27.58 8.15 6.96
N ILE A 58 27.55 7.11 7.80
CA ILE A 58 26.48 6.08 7.78
C ILE A 58 25.14 6.71 8.16
N ALA A 59 25.11 7.56 9.19
CA ALA A 59 23.89 8.26 9.60
C ALA A 59 23.34 9.17 8.49
N GLN A 60 24.22 9.88 7.77
CA GLN A 60 23.82 10.67 6.60
C GLN A 60 23.25 9.80 5.48
N GLN A 61 23.90 8.67 5.14
CA GLN A 61 23.38 7.76 4.13
C GLN A 61 22.04 7.13 4.54
N PHE A 62 21.87 6.77 5.82
CA PHE A 62 20.59 6.32 6.35
C PHE A 62 19.51 7.39 6.22
N LYS A 63 19.84 8.66 6.50
CA LYS A 63 18.88 9.78 6.38
C LYS A 63 18.41 9.96 4.94
N VAL A 64 19.34 9.91 3.97
CA VAL A 64 19.01 9.97 2.53
C VAL A 64 18.13 8.79 2.12
N GLN A 65 18.47 7.57 2.53
CA GLN A 65 17.65 6.39 2.23
C GLN A 65 16.25 6.45 2.87
N LEU A 66 16.13 7.03 4.07
CA LEU A 66 14.85 7.18 4.74
C LEU A 66 13.97 8.21 4.02
N GLU A 67 14.57 9.31 3.55
CA GLU A 67 13.89 10.33 2.74
C GLU A 67 13.42 9.74 1.40
N GLU A 68 14.25 8.95 0.72
CA GLU A 68 13.86 8.21 -0.49
C GLU A 68 12.73 7.22 -0.22
N LYS A 69 12.81 6.42 0.85
CA LYS A 69 11.73 5.48 1.19
C LYS A 69 10.44 6.20 1.57
N HIS A 70 10.52 7.33 2.26
CA HIS A 70 9.34 8.13 2.57
C HIS A 70 8.71 8.71 1.30
N HIS A 71 9.53 9.16 0.34
CA HIS A 71 9.05 9.60 -0.96
C HIS A 71 8.37 8.46 -1.75
N LEU A 72 8.90 7.23 -1.70
CA LEU A 72 8.26 6.07 -2.33
C LEU A 72 6.90 5.78 -1.69
N ILE A 73 6.80 5.80 -0.36
CA ILE A 73 5.53 5.61 0.35
C ILE A 73 4.52 6.69 -0.05
N LYS A 74 4.96 7.96 -0.16
CA LYS A 74 4.09 9.06 -0.61
C LYS A 74 3.57 8.82 -2.03
N ARG A 75 4.42 8.38 -2.96
CA ARG A 75 3.99 8.02 -4.34
C ARG A 75 3.02 6.85 -4.35
N LEU A 76 3.25 5.82 -3.54
CA LEU A 76 2.33 4.70 -3.42
C LEU A 76 0.96 5.16 -2.90
N ASN A 77 0.96 6.05 -1.90
CA ASN A 77 -0.28 6.60 -1.36
C ASN A 77 -1.04 7.42 -2.42
N GLU A 78 -0.36 8.29 -3.15
CA GLU A 78 -0.97 9.03 -4.27
C GLU A 78 -1.51 8.10 -5.38
N GLN A 79 -0.85 6.97 -5.64
CA GLN A 79 -1.35 5.97 -6.59
C GLN A 79 -2.58 5.23 -6.08
N LEU A 80 -2.62 4.91 -4.78
CA LEU A 80 -3.78 4.32 -4.14
C LEU A 80 -4.97 5.30 -4.15
N ASP A 81 -4.76 6.56 -3.81
CA ASP A 81 -5.79 7.61 -3.87
C ASP A 81 -6.34 7.79 -5.29
N LYS A 82 -5.47 7.79 -6.32
CA LYS A 82 -5.91 7.85 -7.72
C LYS A 82 -6.76 6.63 -8.10
N ARG A 83 -6.37 5.44 -7.65
CA ARG A 83 -7.13 4.21 -7.90
C ARG A 83 -8.47 4.24 -7.19
N ILE A 84 -8.51 4.65 -5.92
CA ILE A 84 -9.75 4.82 -5.15
C ILE A 84 -10.66 5.83 -5.83
N GLY A 85 -10.15 7.00 -6.24
CA GLY A 85 -10.91 8.01 -6.96
C GLY A 85 -11.46 7.49 -8.29
N SER A 86 -10.66 6.73 -9.05
CA SER A 86 -11.11 6.12 -10.31
C SER A 86 -12.19 5.06 -10.11
N LEU A 87 -12.07 4.24 -9.07
CA LEU A 87 -13.06 3.23 -8.69
C LEU A 87 -14.35 3.91 -8.24
N ASN A 88 -14.26 4.93 -7.41
CA ASN A 88 -15.42 5.66 -6.91
C ASN A 88 -16.14 6.41 -8.05
N GLY A 89 -15.40 6.97 -9.00
CA GLY A 89 -15.97 7.59 -10.20
C GLY A 89 -16.63 6.58 -11.14
N LEU A 90 -16.07 5.38 -11.31
CA LEU A 90 -16.69 4.29 -12.07
C LEU A 90 -17.94 3.75 -11.38
N LEU A 91 -17.90 3.64 -10.05
CA LEU A 91 -19.02 3.20 -9.23
C LEU A 91 -20.15 4.23 -9.28
N GLN A 92 -19.84 5.52 -9.14
CA GLN A 92 -20.83 6.61 -9.30
C GLN A 92 -21.46 6.64 -10.70
N ARG A 93 -20.69 6.35 -11.76
CA ARG A 93 -21.23 6.23 -13.12
C ARG A 93 -22.10 4.99 -13.29
N ALA A 94 -21.68 3.85 -12.76
CA ALA A 94 -22.48 2.63 -12.78
C ALA A 94 -23.79 2.82 -12.00
N ASP A 95 -23.73 3.49 -10.86
CA ASP A 95 -24.87 3.79 -10.00
C ASP A 95 -25.80 4.83 -10.64
N ALA A 96 -25.24 5.85 -11.31
CA ALA A 96 -26.02 6.79 -12.11
C ALA A 96 -26.69 6.12 -13.31
N LEU A 97 -26.05 5.14 -13.96
CA LEU A 97 -26.65 4.36 -15.04
C LEU A 97 -27.73 3.42 -14.51
N LEU A 98 -27.51 2.78 -13.36
CA LEU A 98 -28.51 1.95 -12.70
C LEU A 98 -29.72 2.78 -12.28
N SER A 99 -29.47 3.96 -11.72
CA SER A 99 -30.50 4.92 -11.32
C SER A 99 -31.22 5.48 -12.54
N SER A 100 -30.52 5.84 -13.63
CA SER A 100 -31.15 6.28 -14.86
C SER A 100 -31.89 5.15 -15.56
N HIS A 101 -31.48 3.90 -15.41
CA HIS A 101 -32.17 2.74 -15.94
C HIS A 101 -33.39 2.37 -15.09
N ALA A 102 -33.33 2.58 -13.77
CA ALA A 102 -34.49 2.48 -12.87
C ALA A 102 -35.48 3.63 -13.10
N GLN A 103 -34.98 4.84 -13.35
CA GLN A 103 -35.78 6.01 -13.70
C GLN A 103 -36.34 5.90 -15.12
N GLN A 104 -35.58 5.36 -16.08
CA GLN A 104 -36.09 5.00 -17.41
C GLN A 104 -36.98 3.77 -17.36
N ALA A 105 -36.86 2.84 -16.41
CA ALA A 105 -37.86 1.78 -16.23
C ALA A 105 -39.14 2.33 -15.59
N ALA A 106 -39.06 3.42 -14.81
CA ALA A 106 -40.20 4.14 -14.26
C ALA A 106 -40.84 5.13 -15.27
N ASP A 107 -40.05 5.77 -16.13
CA ASP A 107 -40.54 6.66 -17.21
C ASP A 107 -40.84 5.88 -18.52
N ALA A 108 -40.26 4.70 -18.72
CA ALA A 108 -40.62 3.70 -19.74
C ALA A 108 -41.54 2.60 -19.19
N GLU A 109 -42.31 2.91 -18.13
CA GLU A 109 -43.69 2.43 -18.06
C GLU A 109 -44.58 3.07 -19.16
N CYS A 110 -44.01 3.89 -20.04
CA CYS A 110 -44.40 3.95 -21.45
C CYS A 110 -43.52 3.03 -22.31
N ASP A 111 -43.89 1.75 -22.29
CA ASP A 111 -43.75 0.74 -23.35
C ASP A 111 -42.53 -0.22 -23.36
N PRO A 112 -42.48 -1.18 -22.42
CA PRO A 112 -41.73 -2.44 -22.58
C PRO A 112 -42.44 -3.46 -23.51
N LEU A 113 -43.58 -3.12 -24.13
CA LEU A 113 -44.34 -4.01 -25.00
C LEU A 113 -44.04 -3.80 -26.50
N SER A 114 -43.35 -2.72 -26.88
CA SER A 114 -43.10 -2.42 -28.30
C SER A 114 -42.25 -3.48 -29.02
N LEU A 115 -41.25 -4.08 -28.37
CA LEU A 115 -40.44 -5.15 -28.98
C LEU A 115 -41.23 -6.46 -29.17
N ASN A 116 -42.13 -6.78 -28.25
CA ASN A 116 -42.99 -7.97 -28.35
C ASN A 116 -44.16 -7.75 -29.33
N SER A 117 -44.59 -6.50 -29.53
CA SER A 117 -45.71 -6.17 -30.41
C SER A 117 -45.41 -6.46 -31.89
N GLN A 118 -44.19 -6.15 -32.35
CA GLN A 118 -43.75 -6.40 -33.71
C GLN A 118 -43.61 -7.90 -33.98
N GLU A 119 -42.99 -8.64 -33.07
CA GLU A 119 -42.88 -10.10 -33.16
C GLU A 119 -44.25 -10.78 -33.21
N ARG A 120 -45.21 -10.34 -32.39
CA ARG A 120 -46.59 -10.84 -32.41
C ARG A 120 -47.30 -10.53 -33.73
N GLN A 121 -47.11 -9.35 -34.30
CA GLN A 121 -47.68 -8.99 -35.60
C GLN A 121 -47.08 -9.82 -36.74
N ILE A 122 -45.78 -10.09 -36.72
CA ILE A 122 -45.11 -10.99 -37.67
C ILE A 122 -45.74 -12.39 -37.57
N ILE A 123 -45.92 -12.90 -36.35
CA ILE A 123 -46.50 -14.23 -36.10
C ILE A 123 -47.97 -14.30 -36.53
N ALA A 124 -48.76 -13.23 -36.33
CA ALA A 124 -50.15 -13.15 -36.74
C ALA A 124 -50.31 -13.12 -38.27
N LEU A 125 -49.53 -12.29 -38.97
CA LEU A 125 -49.54 -12.20 -40.43
C LEU A 125 -49.07 -13.52 -41.07
N ALA A 126 -48.06 -14.18 -40.50
CA ALA A 126 -47.66 -15.50 -40.97
C ALA A 126 -48.76 -16.57 -40.73
N GLY A 127 -49.55 -16.43 -39.66
CA GLY A 127 -50.71 -17.28 -39.39
C GLY A 127 -51.90 -17.04 -40.34
N GLU A 128 -52.02 -15.82 -40.88
CA GLU A 128 -53.01 -15.43 -41.90
C GLU A 128 -52.62 -15.87 -43.32
N GLY A 129 -51.43 -16.44 -43.51
CA GLY A 129 -50.97 -16.99 -44.80
C GLY A 129 -50.17 -16.03 -45.69
N TYR A 130 -49.73 -14.88 -45.15
CA TYR A 130 -48.88 -13.94 -45.88
C TYR A 130 -47.45 -14.47 -46.06
N ASP A 131 -46.86 -14.17 -47.23
CA ASP A 131 -45.48 -14.58 -47.52
C ASP A 131 -44.44 -13.68 -46.84
N LEU A 132 -43.23 -14.21 -46.65
CA LEU A 132 -42.13 -13.56 -45.94
C LEU A 132 -41.79 -12.17 -46.53
N GLU A 133 -41.91 -12.01 -47.85
CA GLU A 133 -41.68 -10.73 -48.51
C GLU A 133 -42.80 -9.72 -48.30
N GLU A 134 -44.04 -10.20 -48.16
CA GLU A 134 -45.22 -9.36 -47.94
C GLU A 134 -45.23 -8.82 -46.51
N ILE A 135 -44.87 -9.66 -45.53
CA ILE A 135 -44.72 -9.26 -44.14
C ILE A 135 -43.61 -8.21 -43.99
N ALA A 136 -42.45 -8.45 -44.62
CA ALA A 136 -41.33 -7.51 -44.62
C ALA A 136 -41.70 -6.14 -45.22
N LYS A 137 -42.43 -6.13 -46.34
CA LYS A 137 -42.93 -4.90 -46.97
C LYS A 137 -43.99 -4.19 -46.12
N LYS A 138 -44.92 -4.94 -45.51
CA LYS A 138 -46.06 -4.40 -44.75
C LYS A 138 -45.62 -3.80 -43.41
N LEU A 139 -44.63 -4.41 -42.76
CA LEU A 139 -44.08 -3.94 -41.48
C LEU A 139 -42.83 -3.06 -41.65
N SER A 140 -42.31 -2.89 -42.87
CA SER A 140 -41.05 -2.19 -43.15
C SER A 140 -39.85 -2.72 -42.35
N ILE A 141 -39.79 -4.05 -42.20
CA ILE A 141 -38.76 -4.78 -41.44
C ILE A 141 -37.91 -5.60 -42.44
N PRO A 142 -36.60 -5.77 -42.22
CA PRO A 142 -35.76 -6.59 -43.08
C PRO A 142 -36.26 -8.05 -43.15
N LYS A 143 -36.19 -8.64 -44.35
CA LYS A 143 -36.60 -10.04 -44.62
C LYS A 143 -35.91 -11.04 -43.67
N GLU A 144 -34.68 -10.75 -43.29
CA GLU A 144 -33.85 -11.58 -42.41
C GLU A 144 -34.41 -11.65 -40.99
N GLU A 145 -34.96 -10.55 -40.47
CA GLU A 145 -35.55 -10.47 -39.14
C GLU A 145 -36.91 -11.17 -39.08
N VAL A 146 -37.73 -11.02 -40.12
CA VAL A 146 -38.98 -11.78 -40.28
C VAL A 146 -38.70 -13.29 -40.31
N LYS A 147 -37.65 -13.72 -41.03
CA LYS A 147 -37.24 -15.12 -41.09
C LYS A 147 -36.78 -15.64 -39.73
N LEU A 148 -36.02 -14.85 -38.99
CA LEU A 148 -35.51 -15.24 -37.67
C LEU A 148 -36.65 -15.47 -36.68
N VAL A 149 -37.63 -14.57 -36.61
CA VAL A 149 -38.78 -14.69 -35.70
C VAL A 149 -39.60 -15.95 -36.01
N LEU A 150 -39.81 -16.27 -37.29
CA LEU A 150 -40.53 -17.47 -37.70
C LEU A 150 -39.75 -18.76 -37.41
N ASP A 151 -38.43 -18.78 -37.63
CA ASP A 151 -37.57 -19.93 -37.32
C ASP A 151 -37.51 -20.20 -35.81
N LEU A 152 -37.43 -19.14 -35.00
CA LEU A 152 -37.51 -19.24 -33.54
C LEU A 152 -38.85 -19.80 -33.08
N LYS A 153 -39.98 -19.32 -33.61
CA LYS A 153 -41.32 -19.87 -33.32
C LYS A 153 -41.41 -21.36 -33.67
N GLN A 154 -40.86 -21.75 -34.82
CA GLN A 154 -40.87 -23.14 -35.27
C GLN A 154 -40.03 -24.02 -34.34
N LYS A 155 -38.83 -23.59 -33.97
CA LYS A 155 -37.96 -24.34 -33.03
C LYS A 155 -38.58 -24.46 -31.65
N LEU A 156 -39.17 -23.39 -31.12
CA LEU A 156 -39.87 -23.43 -29.83
C LEU A 156 -41.07 -24.38 -29.87
N SER A 157 -41.80 -24.43 -30.99
CA SER A 157 -42.91 -25.37 -31.18
C SER A 157 -42.43 -26.83 -31.29
N GLN A 158 -41.23 -27.07 -31.83
CA GLN A 158 -40.62 -28.41 -31.89
C GLN A 158 -40.16 -28.86 -30.49
N ILE A 159 -39.47 -27.99 -29.75
CA ILE A 159 -39.00 -28.25 -28.39
C ILE A 159 -40.18 -28.55 -27.46
N GLY A 160 -41.24 -27.74 -27.50
CA GLY A 160 -42.44 -27.98 -26.68
C GLY A 160 -43.24 -29.23 -27.07
N LYS A 161 -42.99 -29.80 -28.27
CA LYS A 161 -43.64 -31.04 -28.73
C LYS A 161 -42.83 -32.28 -28.37
N GLU A 162 -41.50 -32.16 -28.26
CA GLU A 162 -40.63 -33.20 -27.71
C GLU A 162 -40.77 -33.34 -26.19
N GLU A 163 -41.01 -32.25 -25.46
CA GLU A 163 -41.27 -32.27 -24.01
C GLU A 163 -42.71 -32.71 -23.63
N GLY A 164 -43.61 -32.83 -24.62
CA GLY A 164 -45.02 -33.21 -24.42
C GLY A 164 -45.39 -34.66 -24.75
N LEU A 165 -44.41 -35.52 -25.10
CA LEU A 165 -44.56 -36.97 -25.14
C LEU A 165 -43.63 -37.61 -24.10
N SER A 166 -44.05 -37.58 -22.84
CA SER A 166 -43.63 -38.53 -21.79
C SER A 166 -44.80 -38.75 -20.85
#